data_AF-A0AAW5FF73-F1
#
_entry.id   AF-A0AAW5FF73-F1
#
_cell.length_a   1.000
_cell.length_b   1.000
_cell.length_c   1.000
_cell.angle_alpha   90.00
_cell.angle_beta   90.00
_cell.angle_gamma   90.00
#
_symmetry.space_group_name_H-M   'P 1'
#
loop_
_entity.id
_entity.type
_entity.pdbx_description
1 polymer ?
#
loop_
_entity_poly.entity_id
_entity_poly.type
_entity_poly.pdbx_seq_one_letter_code
_entity_poly.pdbx_strand_id
1 'polypeptide(L)' 'MRLLAVIMFGLMTAACNQEQEITGSTPVCAMRNFTSFNPRDMTQCVAACKACDHGNTVTCSTSCTLKGAR' A
#
# COMPACT_ATOMS: atom_id res chain seq x y z
N MET A 1 27.07 -16.13 23.73
CA MET A 1 25.63 -16.32 24.08
C MET A 1 24.80 -15.05 23.95
N ARG A 2 25.17 -13.90 24.53
CA ARG A 2 24.36 -12.67 24.46
C ARG A 2 24.25 -12.06 23.05
N LEU A 3 25.32 -12.09 22.26
CA LEU A 3 25.34 -11.53 20.90
C LEU A 3 24.42 -12.29 19.93
N LEU A 4 24.33 -13.61 20.05
CA LEU A 4 23.45 -14.44 19.21
C LEU A 4 21.97 -14.11 19.44
N ALA A 5 21.58 -13.80 20.68
CA ALA A 5 20.21 -13.44 21.03
C ALA A 5 19.77 -12.09 20.41
N VAL A 6 20.69 -11.13 20.31
CA VAL A 6 20.42 -9.80 19.70
C VAL A 6 20.22 -9.92 18.19
N ILE A 7 21.03 -10.76 17.52
CA ILE A 7 20.91 -11.00 16.08
C ILE A 7 19.56 -11.66 15.74
N MET A 8 19.12 -12.62 16.56
CA MET A 8 17.83 -13.32 16.37
C MET A 8 16.62 -12.38 16.52
N PHE A 9 16.67 -11.40 17.44
CA PHE A 9 15.59 -10.43 17.61
C PHE A 9 15.51 -9.41 16.47
N GLY A 10 16.65 -9.06 15.85
CA GLY A 10 16.69 -8.13 14.72
C GLY A 10 16.06 -8.67 13.44
N LEU A 11 15.97 -9.99 13.27
CA LEU A 11 15.32 -10.61 12.10
C LEU A 11 13.78 -10.55 12.16
N MET A 12 13.20 -10.37 13.35
CA MET A 12 11.75 -10.34 13.53
C MET A 12 11.11 -9.01 13.05
N THR A 13 11.90 -7.94 12.92
CA THR A 13 11.41 -6.65 12.43
C THR A 13 11.37 -6.58 10.90
N ALA A 14 12.07 -7.46 10.18
CA ALA A 14 11.98 -7.59 8.72
C ALA A 14 10.67 -8.26 8.27
N ALA A 15 9.92 -8.88 9.20
CA ALA A 15 8.60 -9.45 8.96
C ALA A 15 7.45 -8.46 9.24
N CYS A 16 7.75 -7.27 9.78
CA CYS A 16 6.87 -6.13 9.52
C CYS A 16 7.01 -5.87 8.03
N ASN A 17 6.10 -6.46 7.25
CA ASN A 17 5.82 -6.09 5.88
C ASN A 17 5.71 -4.57 5.89
N GLN A 18 6.83 -3.91 5.58
CA GLN A 18 6.81 -2.63 4.95
C GLN A 18 6.04 -2.95 3.69
N GLU A 19 4.71 -2.74 3.77
CA GLU A 19 3.79 -2.69 2.65
C GLU A 19 4.61 -2.13 1.52
N GLN A 20 4.96 -3.03 0.60
CA GLN A 20 5.99 -2.78 -0.38
C GLN A 20 5.64 -1.45 -1.02
N GLU A 21 6.63 -0.66 -1.41
CA GLU A 21 6.41 0.46 -2.30
C GLU A 21 5.71 -0.05 -3.58
N ILE A 22 4.37 -0.23 -3.55
CA ILE A 22 3.51 -0.54 -4.69
C ILE A 22 3.27 0.74 -5.50
N THR A 23 4.01 1.82 -5.23
CA THR A 23 4.01 3.02 -6.06
C THR A 23 4.45 2.70 -7.51
N GLY A 24 5.05 1.53 -7.77
CA GLY A 24 5.33 1.03 -9.12
C GLY A 24 4.18 0.29 -9.82
N SER A 25 3.31 -0.44 -9.11
CA SER A 25 2.30 -1.33 -9.72
C SER A 25 0.86 -0.81 -9.63
N THR A 26 0.51 -0.03 -8.59
CA THR A 26 -0.82 0.59 -8.48
C THR A 26 -1.14 1.50 -9.66
N PRO A 27 -0.25 2.39 -10.17
CA PRO A 27 -0.60 3.24 -11.31
C PRO A 27 -0.82 2.43 -12.60
N VAL A 28 -0.07 1.34 -12.82
CA VAL A 28 -0.25 0.48 -14.00
C VAL A 28 -1.55 -0.31 -13.92
N CYS A 29 -1.86 -0.88 -12.75
CA CYS A 29 -3.13 -1.57 -12.52
C CYS A 29 -4.32 -0.62 -12.63
N ALA A 30 -4.20 0.59 -12.07
CA ALA A 30 -5.24 1.60 -12.16
C ALA A 30 -5.48 2.03 -13.62
N MET A 31 -4.43 2.29 -14.40
CA MET A 31 -4.57 2.63 -15.82
C MET A 31 -5.17 1.49 -16.66
N ARG A 32 -4.97 0.23 -16.27
CA ARG A 32 -5.58 -0.93 -16.97
C ARG A 32 -7.06 -1.14 -16.62
N ASN A 33 -7.44 -0.89 -15.38
CA ASN A 33 -8.79 -1.17 -14.88
C ASN A 33 -9.72 0.05 -14.93
N PHE A 34 -9.17 1.26 -15.00
CA PHE A 34 -9.92 2.52 -14.97
C PHE A 34 -9.53 3.39 -16.17
N THR A 35 -10.47 3.61 -17.08
CA THR A 35 -10.26 4.37 -18.33
C THR A 35 -9.91 5.85 -18.10
N SER A 36 -10.40 6.43 -17.00
CA SER A 36 -10.20 7.84 -16.63
C SER A 36 -9.77 7.97 -15.18
N PHE A 37 -8.72 7.24 -14.79
CA PHE A 37 -8.25 7.21 -13.41
C PHE A 37 -7.80 8.59 -12.92
N ASN A 38 -8.46 9.10 -11.90
CA ASN A 38 -8.05 10.29 -11.17
C ASN A 38 -7.57 9.91 -9.76
N PRO A 39 -6.26 9.92 -9.47
CA PRO A 39 -5.74 9.60 -8.15
C PRO A 39 -6.11 10.64 -7.07
N ARG A 40 -6.62 11.82 -7.47
CA ARG A 40 -7.12 12.85 -6.54
C ARG A 40 -8.57 12.65 -6.13
N ASP A 41 -9.32 11.83 -6.85
CA ASP A 41 -10.69 11.49 -6.50
C ASP A 41 -10.67 10.36 -5.47
N MET A 42 -11.24 10.61 -4.29
CA MET A 42 -11.20 9.65 -3.19
C MET A 42 -11.86 8.31 -3.54
N THR A 43 -12.95 8.34 -4.30
CA THR A 43 -13.68 7.13 -4.68
C THR A 43 -12.87 6.28 -5.64
N GLN A 44 -12.26 6.89 -6.65
CA GLN A 44 -11.42 6.20 -7.63
C GLN A 44 -10.12 5.69 -7.01
N CYS A 45 -9.50 6.47 -6.12
CA CYS A 45 -8.31 6.02 -5.40
C CYS A 45 -8.61 4.79 -4.54
N VAL A 46 -9.71 4.80 -3.76
CA VAL A 46 -10.09 3.66 -2.91
C VAL A 46 -10.47 2.44 -3.76
N ALA A 47 -11.17 2.64 -4.88
CA ALA A 47 -11.51 1.55 -5.80
C ALA A 47 -10.25 0.92 -6.41
N ALA A 48 -9.29 1.73 -6.84
CA ALA A 48 -8.01 1.25 -7.36
C ALA A 48 -7.20 0.52 -6.29
N CYS A 49 -7.10 1.06 -5.07
CA CYS A 49 -6.41 0.41 -3.96
C CYS A 49 -7.02 -0.96 -3.62
N LYS A 50 -8.36 -1.08 -3.61
CA LYS A 50 -9.03 -2.38 -3.40
C LYS A 50 -8.76 -3.37 -4.53
N ALA A 51 -8.80 -2.90 -5.78
CA ALA A 51 -8.64 -3.74 -6.95
C ALA A 51 -7.18 -4.18 -7.19
N CYS A 52 -6.23 -3.30 -6.87
CA CYS A 52 -4.81 -3.45 -7.23
C CYS A 52 -3.93 -3.85 -6.05
N ASP A 53 -4.22 -3.32 -4.87
CA ASP A 53 -3.42 -3.54 -3.66
C ASP A 53 -4.13 -4.48 -2.67
N HIS A 54 -5.34 -4.96 -3.02
CA HIS A 54 -6.17 -5.86 -2.21
C HIS A 54 -6.46 -5.35 -0.78
N GLY A 55 -6.41 -4.03 -0.59
CA GLY A 55 -6.71 -3.39 0.69
C GLY A 55 -8.21 -3.38 1.01
N ASN A 56 -8.55 -3.13 2.27
CA ASN A 56 -9.95 -2.87 2.68
C ASN A 56 -10.27 -1.36 2.61
N THR A 57 -11.54 -1.00 2.78
CA THR A 57 -11.98 0.41 2.72
C THR A 57 -11.23 1.31 3.70
N VAL A 58 -10.98 0.86 4.93
CA VAL A 58 -10.34 1.68 5.97
C VAL A 58 -8.88 1.96 5.60
N THR A 59 -8.12 0.91 5.28
CA THR A 59 -6.72 1.02 4.87
C THR A 59 -6.57 1.83 3.59
N CYS A 60 -7.43 1.58 2.59
CA CYS A 60 -7.40 2.30 1.33
C CYS A 60 -7.78 3.77 1.50
N SER A 61 -8.78 4.10 2.32
CA SER A 61 -9.13 5.49 2.60
C SER A 61 -7.96 6.22 3.26
N THR A 62 -7.30 5.62 4.26
CA THR A 62 -6.11 6.22 4.87
C THR A 62 -5.00 6.43 3.85
N SER A 63 -4.66 5.42 3.05
CA SER A 63 -3.63 5.50 2.02
C SER A 63 -3.94 6.58 0.98
N CYS A 64 -5.20 6.67 0.53
CA CYS A 64 -5.66 7.67 -0.42
C CYS A 64 -5.62 9.10 0.14
N THR A 65 -6.02 9.29 1.40
CA THR A 65 -5.87 10.58 2.10
C THR A 65 -4.40 10.99 2.19
N LEU A 66 -3.50 10.06 2.55
CA LEU A 66 -2.05 10.31 2.61
C LEU A 66 -1.46 10.64 1.23
N LYS A 67 -2.02 10.07 0.14
CA LYS A 67 -1.69 10.41 -1.26
C LYS A 67 -2.37 11.71 -1.73
N GLY A 68 -3.18 12.35 -0.89
CA GLY A 68 -3.85 13.61 -1.16
C GLY A 68 -5.06 13.52 -2.09
N ALA A 69 -5.76 12.38 -2.07
CA ALA A 69 -7.12 12.26 -2.60
C ALA A 69 -8.11 12.94 -1.64
N ARG A 70 -9.18 13.53 -2.19
CA ARG A 70 -10.21 14.24 -1.43
C ARG A 70 -11.60 14.02 -2.01
#